data_AF-A0A1D3SPI5-F1
#
_entry.id   AF-A0A1D3SPI5-F1
#
_cell.length_a   1.000
_cell.length_b   1.000
_cell.length_c   1.000
_cell.angle_alpha   90.00
_cell.angle_beta   90.00
_cell.angle_gamma   90.00
#
_symmetry.space_group_name_H-M   'P 1'
#
loop_
_entity.id
_entity.type
_entity.pdbx_description
1 polymer ?
#
loop_
_entity_poly.entity_id
_entity_poly.type
_entity_poly.pdbx_seq_one_letter_code
_entity_poly.pdbx_strand_id
1 'polypeptide(L)'
;MKKSIKGLLLIYFLIFLEGYFCIGLFSTSVFPREFTKTVERHLREDYGDRDVAVFREIIRNYKNNDVFLSPTDEEDLKASMKRYAGDRFIKDYENLLNEKSTDSKRILAKSMINLIKQQFIKLKEIEAQYVTPNFEQYKQIIELKPQILDLDADTPCNTEAECKKLENMMNICTYVRGGADFAYDIFLVTTHVVNSMIAVLCACIFIGPVHVCALKNFPYTCKLPYPVFSTLFMATSAVWEVVKAATALCRVYGDLSVMSKMV
;
A
#
# COMPACT_ATOMS: atom_id res chain seq x y z
N MET A 1 -33.67 7.76 -30.18
CA MET A 1 -32.30 7.21 -30.13
C MET A 1 -31.87 7.05 -28.68
N LYS A 2 -32.06 5.87 -28.06
CA LYS A 2 -31.67 5.61 -26.66
C LYS A 2 -31.45 4.10 -26.44
N LYS A 3 -30.60 3.50 -27.26
CA LYS A 3 -30.05 2.16 -27.07
C LYS A 3 -28.58 2.24 -27.50
N SER A 4 -27.69 1.58 -26.74
CA SER A 4 -26.26 1.41 -27.00
C SER A 4 -25.28 2.39 -26.33
N ILE A 5 -25.32 2.48 -24.99
CA ILE A 5 -24.15 2.89 -24.18
C ILE A 5 -23.77 1.75 -23.22
N LYS A 6 -24.76 1.07 -22.63
CA LYS A 6 -24.53 -0.10 -21.77
C LYS A 6 -23.89 -1.29 -22.50
N GLY A 7 -24.19 -1.47 -23.80
CA GLY A 7 -23.59 -2.53 -24.61
C GLY A 7 -22.10 -2.31 -24.90
N LEU A 8 -21.69 -1.06 -25.11
CA LEU A 8 -20.29 -0.72 -25.39
C LEU A 8 -19.40 -0.90 -24.16
N LEU A 9 -19.90 -0.57 -22.97
CA LEU A 9 -19.20 -0.81 -21.69
C LEU A 9 -19.05 -2.29 -21.39
N LEU A 10 -20.07 -3.11 -21.69
CA LEU A 10 -20.00 -4.55 -21.50
C LEU A 10 -19.01 -5.20 -22.47
N ILE A 11 -18.96 -4.72 -23.72
CA ILE A 11 -17.98 -5.16 -24.72
C ILE A 11 -16.56 -4.74 -24.34
N TYR A 12 -16.34 -3.54 -23.80
CA TYR A 12 -15.04 -3.13 -23.27
C TYR A 12 -14.60 -3.98 -22.08
N PHE A 13 -15.53 -4.32 -21.17
CA PHE A 13 -15.25 -5.19 -20.03
C PHE A 13 -14.95 -6.64 -20.47
N LEU A 14 -15.62 -7.14 -21.50
CA LEU A 14 -15.38 -8.46 -22.08
C LEU A 14 -14.06 -8.52 -22.88
N ILE A 15 -13.70 -7.47 -23.63
CA ILE A 15 -12.40 -7.38 -24.31
C ILE A 15 -11.26 -7.23 -23.29
N PHE A 16 -11.50 -6.52 -22.18
CA PHE A 16 -10.57 -6.48 -21.04
C PHE A 16 -10.40 -7.87 -20.40
N LEU A 17 -11.47 -8.66 -20.28
CA LEU A 17 -11.43 -10.03 -19.74
C LEU A 17 -10.84 -11.07 -20.72
N GLU A 18 -11.06 -10.94 -22.03
CA GLU A 18 -10.52 -11.87 -23.04
C GLU A 18 -9.04 -11.60 -23.34
N GLY A 19 -8.58 -10.34 -23.26
CA GLY A 19 -7.14 -10.02 -23.23
C GLY A 19 -6.42 -10.63 -22.01
N TYR A 20 -7.16 -10.89 -20.92
CA TYR A 20 -6.67 -11.59 -19.75
C TYR A 20 -6.57 -13.11 -19.93
N PHE A 21 -7.26 -13.74 -20.89
CA PHE A 21 -7.25 -15.19 -21.05
C PHE A 21 -6.09 -15.69 -21.93
N CYS A 22 -5.62 -14.90 -22.90
CA CYS A 22 -4.59 -15.34 -23.85
C CYS A 22 -3.12 -15.11 -23.41
N ILE A 23 -2.88 -14.35 -22.34
CA ILE A 23 -1.50 -14.06 -21.86
C ILE A 23 -1.02 -15.10 -20.81
N GLY A 24 -1.90 -16.02 -20.38
CA GLY A 24 -1.61 -16.98 -19.31
C GLY A 24 -0.65 -18.12 -19.66
N LEU A 25 -0.26 -18.31 -20.93
CA LEU A 25 0.46 -19.52 -21.36
C LEU A 25 1.99 -19.40 -21.43
N PHE A 26 2.58 -18.21 -21.28
CA PHE A 26 4.04 -18.03 -21.35
C PHE A 26 4.61 -17.01 -20.35
N SER A 27 4.12 -16.99 -19.10
CA SER A 27 4.80 -16.25 -18.04
C SER A 27 5.88 -17.14 -17.41
N THR A 28 7.12 -17.00 -17.86
CA THR A 28 8.30 -17.49 -17.14
C THR A 28 8.52 -16.61 -15.91
N SER A 29 7.71 -16.83 -14.86
CA SER A 29 7.87 -16.17 -13.57
C SER A 29 9.29 -16.36 -13.06
N VAL A 30 9.97 -15.26 -12.74
CA VAL A 30 11.29 -15.28 -12.09
C VAL A 30 11.24 -15.91 -10.71
N PHE A 31 10.07 -15.85 -10.07
CA PHE A 31 9.82 -16.47 -8.78
C PHE A 31 9.55 -17.97 -8.97
N PRO A 32 10.30 -18.86 -8.28
CA PRO A 32 10.07 -20.30 -8.35
C PRO A 32 8.65 -20.69 -7.94
N ARG A 33 8.10 -21.74 -8.57
CA ARG A 33 6.72 -22.20 -8.28
C ARG A 33 6.51 -22.61 -6.82
N GLU A 34 7.49 -23.26 -6.21
CA GLU A 34 7.41 -23.64 -4.78
C GLU A 34 7.42 -22.42 -3.87
N PHE A 35 8.15 -21.36 -4.25
CA PHE A 35 8.13 -20.09 -3.53
C PHE A 35 6.73 -19.47 -3.59
N THR A 36 6.15 -19.32 -4.79
CA THR A 36 4.83 -18.69 -4.93
C THR A 36 3.73 -19.49 -4.25
N LYS A 37 3.77 -20.83 -4.33
CA LYS A 37 2.83 -21.71 -3.63
C LYS A 37 2.93 -21.58 -2.10
N THR A 38 4.15 -21.45 -1.57
CA THR A 38 4.37 -21.28 -0.14
C THR A 38 3.88 -19.91 0.35
N VAL A 39 4.07 -18.85 -0.45
CA VAL A 39 3.53 -17.52 -0.15
C VAL A 39 2.00 -17.53 -0.17
N GLU A 40 1.37 -18.13 -1.18
CA GLU A 40 -0.11 -18.24 -1.23
C GLU A 40 -0.67 -18.98 -0.01
N ARG A 41 0.02 -20.02 0.46
CA ARG A 41 -0.40 -20.75 1.66
C ARG A 41 -0.37 -19.85 2.89
N HIS A 42 0.75 -19.18 3.16
CA HIS A 42 0.86 -18.27 4.31
C HIS A 42 -0.18 -17.15 4.23
N LEU A 43 -0.36 -16.55 3.06
CA LEU A 43 -1.35 -15.49 2.88
C LEU A 43 -2.78 -15.99 3.16
N ARG A 44 -3.12 -17.18 2.69
CA ARG A 44 -4.45 -17.76 2.94
C ARG A 44 -4.66 -18.08 4.42
N GLU A 45 -3.64 -18.60 5.09
CA GLU A 45 -3.71 -18.98 6.51
C GLU A 45 -3.79 -17.76 7.43
N ASP A 46 -3.02 -16.71 7.14
CA ASP A 46 -2.88 -15.54 8.03
C ASP A 46 -3.88 -14.42 7.72
N TYR A 47 -4.23 -14.20 6.44
CA TYR A 47 -5.00 -13.03 5.99
C TYR A 47 -6.24 -13.37 5.14
N GLY A 48 -6.28 -14.57 4.55
CA GLY A 48 -7.42 -15.06 3.75
C GLY A 48 -7.30 -14.87 2.24
N ASP A 49 -8.35 -15.22 1.50
CA ASP A 49 -8.30 -15.29 0.03
C ASP A 49 -8.19 -13.93 -0.67
N ARG A 50 -8.54 -12.84 0.00
CA ARG A 50 -8.40 -11.47 -0.52
C ARG A 50 -6.94 -11.14 -0.84
N ASP A 51 -6.05 -11.39 0.12
CA ASP A 51 -4.62 -11.09 -0.01
C ASP A 51 -3.95 -12.04 -1.01
N VAL A 52 -4.44 -13.28 -1.10
CA VAL A 52 -4.02 -14.23 -2.14
C VAL A 52 -4.37 -13.70 -3.55
N ALA A 53 -5.55 -13.12 -3.72
CA ALA A 53 -5.95 -12.53 -5.01
C ALA A 53 -5.02 -11.36 -5.40
N VAL A 54 -4.71 -10.48 -4.44
CA VAL A 54 -3.78 -9.37 -4.65
C VAL A 54 -2.36 -9.87 -4.96
N PHE A 55 -1.88 -10.89 -4.25
CA PHE A 55 -0.59 -11.51 -4.56
C PHE A 55 -0.52 -12.05 -5.99
N ARG A 56 -1.56 -12.77 -6.43
CA ARG A 56 -1.63 -13.28 -7.80
C ARG A 56 -1.61 -12.15 -8.83
N GLU A 57 -2.30 -11.06 -8.55
CA GLU A 57 -2.28 -9.86 -9.40
C GLU A 57 -0.89 -9.22 -9.45
N ILE A 58 -0.22 -9.07 -8.30
CA ILE A 58 1.15 -8.52 -8.21
C ILE A 58 2.12 -9.38 -9.04
N ILE A 59 2.11 -10.70 -8.86
CA ILE A 59 2.99 -11.61 -9.60
C ILE A 59 2.67 -11.60 -11.10
N ARG A 60 1.39 -11.58 -11.46
CA ARG A 60 0.95 -11.55 -12.86
C ARG A 60 1.37 -10.28 -13.58
N ASN A 61 1.30 -9.14 -12.90
CA ASN A 61 1.63 -7.82 -13.46
C ASN A 61 3.11 -7.46 -13.32
N TYR A 62 3.90 -8.28 -12.62
CA TYR A 62 5.32 -8.05 -12.44
C TYR A 62 6.07 -8.28 -13.75
N LYS A 63 6.81 -7.25 -14.19
CA LYS A 63 7.74 -7.34 -15.31
C LYS A 63 9.15 -7.31 -14.72
N ASN A 64 10.00 -8.27 -15.08
CA ASN A 64 11.37 -8.35 -14.60
C ASN A 64 12.28 -7.30 -15.25
N ASN A 65 11.92 -6.04 -15.11
CA ASN A 65 12.66 -4.88 -15.59
C ASN A 65 13.26 -4.13 -14.40
N ASP A 66 14.26 -3.29 -14.68
CA ASP A 66 14.83 -2.41 -13.68
C ASP A 66 13.82 -1.33 -13.27
N VAL A 67 13.66 -1.14 -11.96
CA VAL A 67 12.73 -0.18 -11.38
C VAL A 67 13.53 0.89 -10.64
N PHE A 68 13.32 2.13 -11.04
CA PHE A 68 14.01 3.29 -10.49
C PHE A 68 13.03 4.09 -9.63
N LEU A 69 13.42 4.35 -8.38
CA LEU A 69 12.71 5.29 -7.51
C LEU A 69 13.02 6.72 -7.95
N SER A 70 12.29 7.70 -7.40
CA SER A 70 12.69 9.10 -7.55
C SER A 70 14.07 9.32 -6.91
N PRO A 71 14.86 10.32 -7.35
CA PRO A 71 16.17 10.59 -6.78
C PRO A 71 16.13 10.76 -5.25
N THR A 72 15.13 11.50 -4.76
CA THR A 72 14.92 11.72 -3.32
C THR A 72 14.61 10.41 -2.58
N ASP A 73 13.68 9.60 -3.10
CA ASP A 73 13.32 8.33 -2.46
C ASP A 73 14.49 7.33 -2.44
N GLU A 74 15.32 7.31 -3.50
CA GLU A 74 16.51 6.46 -3.56
C GLU A 74 17.60 6.93 -2.58
N GLU A 75 17.77 8.24 -2.41
CA GLU A 75 18.68 8.81 -1.41
C GLU A 75 18.23 8.49 0.02
N ASP A 76 16.94 8.66 0.33
CA ASP A 76 16.35 8.35 1.64
C ASP A 76 16.44 6.85 1.96
N LEU A 77 16.20 6.00 0.94
CA LEU A 77 16.38 4.56 1.04
C LEU A 77 17.84 4.21 1.39
N LYS A 78 18.81 4.76 0.65
CA LYS A 78 20.24 4.53 0.91
C LYS A 78 20.67 5.04 2.27
N ALA A 79 20.22 6.23 2.67
CA ALA A 79 20.54 6.80 3.99
C ALA A 79 20.02 5.89 5.12
N SER A 80 18.80 5.37 4.99
CA SER A 80 18.20 4.46 5.96
C SER A 80 18.95 3.12 6.00
N MET A 81 19.18 2.50 4.85
CA MET A 81 19.95 1.24 4.77
C MET A 81 21.36 1.40 5.35
N LYS A 82 22.02 2.53 5.12
CA LYS A 82 23.35 2.83 5.67
C LYS A 82 23.32 2.88 7.21
N ARG A 83 22.29 3.47 7.82
CA ARG A 83 22.12 3.50 9.28
C ARG A 83 21.97 2.10 9.88
N TYR A 84 21.23 1.21 9.21
CA TYR A 84 20.97 -0.14 9.71
C TYR A 84 22.07 -1.16 9.40
N ALA A 85 22.72 -1.05 8.24
CA ALA A 85 23.61 -2.11 7.72
C ALA A 85 25.04 -1.64 7.35
N GLY A 86 25.32 -0.33 7.43
CA GLY A 86 26.64 0.26 7.16
C GLY A 86 26.99 0.45 5.68
N ASP A 87 28.11 1.12 5.40
CA ASP A 87 28.50 1.53 4.04
C ASP A 87 28.77 0.37 3.08
N ARG A 88 29.34 -0.74 3.59
CA ARG A 88 29.62 -1.92 2.76
C ARG A 88 28.35 -2.49 2.14
N PHE A 89 27.23 -2.40 2.85
CA PHE A 89 25.94 -2.88 2.37
C PHE A 89 25.43 -2.07 1.16
N ILE A 90 25.61 -0.75 1.18
CA ILE A 90 25.20 0.13 0.06
C ILE A 90 25.95 -0.27 -1.21
N LYS A 91 27.25 -0.54 -1.11
CA LYS A 91 28.05 -1.01 -2.24
C LYS A 91 27.54 -2.34 -2.79
N ASP A 92 27.22 -3.30 -1.91
CA ASP A 92 26.69 -4.61 -2.32
C ASP A 92 25.32 -4.47 -3.01
N TYR A 93 24.47 -3.56 -2.52
CA TYR A 93 23.17 -3.22 -3.12
C TYR A 93 23.33 -2.58 -4.51
N GLU A 94 24.19 -1.58 -4.65
CA GLU A 94 24.44 -0.93 -5.95
C GLU A 94 25.03 -1.90 -6.97
N ASN A 95 25.99 -2.74 -6.56
CA ASN A 95 26.55 -3.77 -7.41
C ASN A 95 25.46 -4.77 -7.88
N LEU A 96 24.55 -5.17 -6.99
CA LEU A 96 23.44 -6.06 -7.35
C LEU A 96 22.52 -5.44 -8.41
N LEU A 97 22.22 -4.14 -8.29
CA LEU A 97 21.31 -3.46 -9.22
C LEU A 97 21.97 -3.19 -10.58
N ASN A 98 23.26 -2.85 -10.60
CA ASN A 98 23.97 -2.45 -11.81
C ASN A 98 24.53 -3.64 -12.62
N GLU A 99 24.90 -4.74 -11.98
CA GLU A 99 25.51 -5.88 -12.67
C GLU A 99 24.47 -6.79 -13.34
N LYS A 100 24.69 -7.13 -14.61
CA LYS A 100 23.99 -8.25 -15.25
C LYS A 100 24.65 -9.55 -14.78
N SER A 101 23.89 -10.36 -14.04
CA SER A 101 24.35 -11.66 -13.54
C SER A 101 23.53 -12.79 -14.14
N THR A 102 24.17 -13.94 -14.36
CA THR A 102 23.52 -15.21 -14.70
C THR A 102 23.20 -16.05 -13.46
N ASP A 103 23.65 -15.64 -12.27
CA ASP A 103 23.35 -16.35 -11.03
C ASP A 103 21.89 -16.18 -10.65
N SER A 104 21.16 -17.30 -10.64
CA SER A 104 19.76 -17.40 -10.23
C SER A 104 19.45 -16.70 -8.90
N LYS A 105 20.34 -16.75 -7.91
CA LYS A 105 20.13 -16.13 -6.60
C LYS A 105 20.18 -14.60 -6.69
N ARG A 106 21.12 -14.07 -7.47
CA ARG A 106 21.25 -12.63 -7.71
C ARG A 106 20.09 -12.10 -8.55
N ILE A 107 19.67 -12.86 -9.55
CA ILE A 107 18.47 -12.54 -10.35
C ILE A 107 17.25 -12.46 -9.44
N LEU A 108 17.00 -13.48 -8.62
CA LEU A 108 15.86 -13.51 -7.69
C LEU A 108 15.91 -12.33 -6.69
N ALA A 109 17.08 -12.04 -6.12
CA ALA A 109 17.27 -10.92 -5.20
C ALA A 109 16.91 -9.58 -5.86
N LYS A 110 17.46 -9.36 -7.06
CA LYS A 110 17.22 -8.15 -7.86
C LYS A 110 15.73 -8.03 -8.22
N SER A 111 15.11 -9.12 -8.65
CA SER A 111 13.69 -9.13 -8.96
C SER A 111 12.81 -8.85 -7.75
N MET A 112 13.14 -9.39 -6.57
CA MET A 112 12.44 -9.07 -5.33
C MET A 112 12.56 -7.59 -4.99
N ILE A 113 13.76 -7.01 -5.06
CA ILE A 113 13.98 -5.57 -4.82
C ILE A 113 13.18 -4.72 -5.81
N ASN A 114 13.22 -5.05 -7.10
CA ASN A 114 12.48 -4.34 -8.13
C ASN A 114 10.96 -4.45 -7.91
N LEU A 115 10.46 -5.61 -7.48
CA LEU A 115 9.05 -5.80 -7.13
C LEU A 115 8.64 -4.91 -5.95
N ILE A 116 9.47 -4.87 -4.90
CA ILE A 116 9.25 -4.03 -3.71
C ILE A 116 9.20 -2.54 -4.13
N LYS A 117 10.18 -2.08 -4.92
CA LYS A 117 10.20 -0.70 -5.46
C LYS A 117 8.95 -0.40 -6.29
N GLN A 118 8.52 -1.32 -7.13
CA GLN A 118 7.32 -1.15 -7.96
C GLN A 118 6.07 -1.00 -7.09
N GLN A 119 5.91 -1.82 -6.04
CA GLN A 119 4.77 -1.66 -5.13
C GLN A 119 4.85 -0.34 -4.37
N PHE A 120 6.03 0.08 -3.92
CA PHE A 120 6.21 1.37 -3.27
C PHE A 120 5.78 2.54 -4.16
N ILE A 121 6.17 2.55 -5.45
CA ILE A 121 5.77 3.61 -6.39
C ILE A 121 4.23 3.66 -6.53
N LYS A 122 3.58 2.51 -6.73
CA LYS A 122 2.10 2.45 -6.81
C LYS A 122 1.44 2.97 -5.54
N LEU A 123 2.00 2.62 -4.38
CA LEU A 123 1.52 3.08 -3.10
C LEU A 123 1.69 4.60 -2.93
N LYS A 124 2.80 5.18 -3.38
CA LYS A 124 3.00 6.64 -3.42
C LYS A 124 1.98 7.34 -4.33
N GLU A 125 1.60 6.73 -5.45
CA GLU A 125 0.55 7.26 -6.33
C GLU A 125 -0.82 7.28 -5.63
N ILE A 126 -1.16 6.21 -4.89
CA ILE A 126 -2.39 6.15 -4.08
C ILE A 126 -2.37 7.21 -2.97
N GLU A 127 -1.24 7.38 -2.27
CA GLU A 127 -1.07 8.46 -1.29
C GLU A 127 -1.30 9.83 -1.93
N ALA A 128 -0.65 10.10 -3.07
CA ALA A 128 -0.77 11.36 -3.78
C ALA A 128 -2.19 11.65 -4.28
N GLN A 129 -2.97 10.61 -4.58
CA GLN A 129 -4.34 10.76 -5.10
C GLN A 129 -5.39 10.85 -3.99
N TYR A 130 -5.28 10.04 -2.94
CA TYR A 130 -6.36 9.88 -1.93
C TYR A 130 -6.02 10.48 -0.57
N VAL A 131 -4.75 10.80 -0.31
CA VAL A 131 -4.31 11.33 0.99
C VAL A 131 -3.91 12.80 0.85
N THR A 132 -2.96 13.11 -0.04
CA THR A 132 -2.40 14.46 -0.19
C THR A 132 -3.44 15.55 -0.49
N PRO A 133 -4.41 15.37 -1.41
CA PRO A 133 -5.38 16.42 -1.72
C PRO A 133 -6.32 16.73 -0.56
N ASN A 134 -6.51 15.77 0.35
CA ASN A 134 -7.35 15.93 1.51
C ASN A 134 -6.71 16.79 2.61
N PHE A 135 -5.41 17.12 2.51
CA PHE A 135 -4.77 18.02 3.46
C PHE A 135 -5.38 19.42 3.47
N GLU A 136 -5.78 19.95 2.32
CA GLU A 136 -6.48 21.23 2.25
C GLU A 136 -7.90 21.13 2.81
N GLN A 137 -8.57 19.98 2.63
CA GLN A 137 -9.88 19.74 3.21
C GLN A 137 -9.82 19.64 4.74
N TYR A 138 -8.74 19.11 5.32
CA TYR A 138 -8.53 19.16 6.77
C TYR A 138 -8.46 20.60 7.29
N LYS A 139 -7.82 21.53 6.56
CA LYS A 139 -7.79 22.95 6.97
C LYS A 139 -9.19 23.55 7.04
N GLN A 140 -10.04 23.25 6.04
CA GLN A 140 -11.44 23.70 6.05
C GLN A 140 -12.21 23.16 7.25
N ILE A 141 -12.00 21.89 7.63
CA ILE A 141 -12.62 21.33 8.83
C ILE A 141 -12.11 22.04 10.08
N ILE A 142 -10.81 22.33 10.20
CA ILE A 142 -10.22 23.07 11.33
C ILE A 142 -10.86 24.46 11.47
N GLU A 143 -11.13 25.14 10.36
CA GLU A 143 -11.77 26.47 10.36
C GLU A 143 -13.29 26.43 10.69
N LEU A 144 -13.98 25.38 10.25
CA LEU A 144 -15.43 25.20 10.48
C LEU A 144 -15.72 24.68 11.89
N LYS A 145 -14.85 23.83 12.44
CA LYS A 145 -15.00 23.17 13.74
C LYS A 145 -15.31 24.13 14.92
N PRO A 146 -14.56 25.23 15.15
CA PRO A 146 -14.86 26.15 16.24
C PRO A 146 -16.19 26.89 16.06
N GLN A 147 -16.67 27.07 14.82
CA GLN A 147 -17.98 27.70 14.55
C GLN A 147 -19.17 26.80 14.89
N ILE A 148 -18.93 25.50 15.12
CA ILE A 148 -19.95 24.48 15.37
C ILE A 148 -19.86 23.93 16.80
N LEU A 149 -18.67 23.94 17.42
CA LEU A 149 -18.44 23.46 18.79
C LEU A 149 -18.89 24.42 19.90
N ASP A 150 -19.31 25.64 19.56
CA ASP A 150 -19.91 26.60 20.51
C ASP A 150 -21.42 26.30 20.77
N LEU A 151 -21.91 25.15 20.28
CA LEU A 151 -23.27 24.67 20.49
C LEU A 151 -23.31 23.78 21.75
N ASP A 152 -23.43 24.43 22.91
CA ASP A 152 -23.76 23.81 24.22
C ASP A 152 -25.23 23.32 24.27
N ALA A 153 -25.72 22.71 23.18
CA ALA A 153 -27.14 22.41 22.97
C ALA A 153 -27.38 20.91 22.73
N ASP A 154 -28.49 20.40 23.29
CA ASP A 154 -29.01 19.03 23.07
C ASP A 154 -29.38 18.74 21.59
N THR A 155 -29.36 19.76 20.73
CA THR A 155 -29.65 19.71 19.29
C THR A 155 -28.41 20.08 18.48
N PRO A 156 -28.00 19.25 17.48
CA PRO A 156 -26.78 19.47 16.69
C PRO A 156 -26.72 20.78 15.90
N CYS A 157 -27.87 21.41 15.63
CA CYS A 157 -28.00 22.71 14.99
C CYS A 157 -29.39 23.29 15.31
N ASN A 158 -29.49 24.62 15.41
CA ASN A 158 -30.75 25.31 15.75
C ASN A 158 -31.29 26.17 14.60
N THR A 159 -30.42 26.65 13.71
CA THR A 159 -30.82 27.41 12.52
C THR A 159 -30.51 26.66 11.23
N GLU A 160 -31.24 26.96 10.14
CA GLU A 160 -31.00 26.35 8.82
C GLU A 160 -29.56 26.60 8.33
N ALA A 161 -29.01 27.78 8.62
CA ALA A 161 -27.64 28.13 8.27
C ALA A 161 -26.60 27.30 9.05
N GLU A 162 -26.82 27.06 10.34
CA GLU A 162 -25.98 26.17 11.16
C GLU A 162 -26.07 24.73 10.68
N CYS A 163 -27.28 24.22 10.42
CA CYS A 163 -27.47 22.85 9.93
C CYS A 163 -26.77 22.63 8.59
N LYS A 164 -26.80 23.62 7.68
CA LYS A 164 -26.09 23.55 6.40
C LYS A 164 -24.57 23.57 6.55
N LYS A 165 -24.05 24.33 7.52
CA LYS A 165 -22.61 24.30 7.85
C LYS A 165 -22.20 22.95 8.43
N LEU A 166 -23.00 22.39 9.32
CA LEU A 166 -22.79 21.07 9.90
C LEU A 166 -22.83 19.98 8.81
N GLU A 167 -23.84 19.99 7.95
CA GLU A 167 -23.96 19.06 6.82
C GLU A 167 -22.73 19.12 5.91
N ASN A 168 -22.28 20.34 5.55
CA ASN A 168 -21.09 20.52 4.73
C ASN A 168 -19.84 19.92 5.41
N MET A 169 -19.65 20.19 6.71
CA MET A 169 -18.53 19.62 7.46
C MET A 169 -18.61 18.08 7.53
N MET A 170 -19.79 17.51 7.76
CA MET A 170 -20.01 16.05 7.77
C MET A 170 -19.71 15.41 6.41
N ASN A 171 -20.10 16.07 5.31
CA ASN A 171 -19.82 15.61 3.96
C ASN A 171 -18.32 15.60 3.66
N ILE A 172 -17.60 16.69 4.01
CA ILE A 172 -16.13 16.74 3.88
C ILE A 172 -15.50 15.63 4.73
N CYS A 173 -15.93 15.47 5.97
CA CYS A 173 -15.40 14.45 6.86
C CYS A 173 -15.63 13.02 6.35
N THR A 174 -16.80 12.74 5.78
CA THR A 174 -17.10 11.43 5.17
C THR A 174 -16.18 11.16 3.99
N TYR A 175 -15.98 12.16 3.12
CA TYR A 175 -15.11 12.04 1.96
C TYR A 175 -13.66 11.79 2.36
N VAL A 176 -13.14 12.60 3.29
CA VAL A 176 -11.74 12.52 3.71
C VAL A 176 -11.45 11.22 4.47
N ARG A 177 -12.35 10.79 5.37
CA ARG A 177 -12.22 9.49 6.05
C ARG A 177 -12.27 8.34 5.05
N GLY A 178 -13.21 8.38 4.10
CA GLY A 178 -13.32 7.36 3.06
C GLY A 178 -12.07 7.25 2.19
N GLY A 179 -11.47 8.38 1.79
CA GLY A 179 -10.23 8.40 1.04
C GLY A 179 -9.04 7.85 1.82
N ALA A 180 -8.89 8.26 3.09
CA ALA A 180 -7.82 7.79 3.95
C ALA A 180 -7.93 6.28 4.28
N ASP A 181 -9.14 5.81 4.56
CA ASP A 181 -9.44 4.40 4.85
C ASP A 181 -9.20 3.52 3.61
N PHE A 182 -9.68 3.96 2.44
CA PHE A 182 -9.43 3.27 1.17
C PHE A 182 -7.93 3.16 0.86
N ALA A 183 -7.18 4.25 1.02
CA ALA A 183 -5.73 4.22 0.86
C ALA A 183 -5.12 3.21 1.83
N TYR A 184 -5.42 3.35 3.13
CA TYR A 184 -4.85 2.49 4.18
C TYR A 184 -5.12 1.00 3.95
N ASP A 185 -6.33 0.64 3.52
CA ASP A 185 -6.69 -0.73 3.20
C ASP A 185 -5.85 -1.32 2.04
N ILE A 186 -5.59 -0.53 0.99
CA ILE A 186 -4.66 -0.93 -0.09
C ILE A 186 -3.22 -1.09 0.44
N PHE A 187 -2.76 -0.13 1.25
CA PHE A 187 -1.44 -0.20 1.88
C PHE A 187 -1.29 -1.45 2.73
N LEU A 188 -2.31 -1.77 3.53
CA LEU A 188 -2.32 -2.90 4.44
C LEU A 188 -2.20 -4.23 3.67
N VAL A 189 -3.09 -4.47 2.70
CA VAL A 189 -3.08 -5.72 1.92
C VAL A 189 -1.79 -5.86 1.11
N THR A 190 -1.29 -4.78 0.51
CA THR A 190 -0.01 -4.80 -0.21
C THR A 190 1.14 -5.15 0.74
N THR A 191 1.12 -4.61 1.96
CA THR A 191 2.12 -4.91 3.00
C THR A 191 2.08 -6.36 3.41
N HIS A 192 0.91 -6.94 3.66
CA HIS A 192 0.78 -8.36 3.99
C HIS A 192 1.38 -9.25 2.90
N VAL A 193 1.09 -8.94 1.64
CA VAL A 193 1.61 -9.68 0.49
C VAL A 193 3.13 -9.63 0.44
N VAL A 194 3.72 -8.43 0.43
CA VAL A 194 5.17 -8.29 0.30
C VAL A 194 5.89 -8.79 1.56
N ASN A 195 5.32 -8.59 2.74
CA ASN A 195 5.83 -9.15 3.99
C ASN A 195 5.86 -10.68 3.94
N SER A 196 4.81 -11.32 3.44
CA SER A 196 4.75 -12.78 3.30
C SER A 196 5.76 -13.29 2.27
N MET A 197 5.97 -12.55 1.18
CA MET A 197 7.04 -12.86 0.21
C MET A 197 8.43 -12.80 0.85
N ILE A 198 8.71 -11.77 1.65
CA ILE A 198 9.94 -11.64 2.41
C ILE A 198 10.05 -12.73 3.48
N ALA A 199 8.97 -13.07 4.18
CA ALA A 199 8.92 -14.11 5.19
C ALA A 199 9.38 -15.46 4.63
N VAL A 200 8.81 -15.86 3.49
CA VAL A 200 9.15 -17.10 2.80
C VAL A 200 10.58 -17.03 2.25
N LEU A 201 10.99 -15.89 1.67
CA LEU A 201 12.32 -15.74 1.07
C LEU A 201 13.43 -15.82 2.14
N CYS A 202 13.22 -15.17 3.28
CA CYS A 202 14.18 -15.08 4.38
C CYS A 202 14.04 -16.19 5.43
N ALA A 203 13.01 -17.05 5.32
CA ALA A 203 12.56 -17.95 6.37
C ALA A 203 12.45 -17.21 7.73
N CYS A 204 11.66 -16.14 7.74
CA CYS A 204 11.39 -15.34 8.92
C CYS A 204 10.15 -15.81 9.66
N ILE A 205 10.20 -15.69 10.98
CA ILE A 205 9.05 -15.75 11.86
C ILE A 205 8.86 -14.35 12.44
N PHE A 206 7.68 -13.79 12.24
CA PHE A 206 7.28 -12.46 12.71
C PHE A 206 6.37 -12.62 13.94
N ILE A 207 6.86 -12.29 15.14
CA ILE A 207 6.05 -12.32 16.38
C ILE A 207 6.10 -10.92 16.99
N GLY A 208 5.04 -10.15 16.76
CA GLY A 208 4.96 -8.75 17.18
C GLY A 208 6.15 -7.93 16.65
N PRO A 209 6.90 -7.20 17.51
CA PRO A 209 8.04 -6.38 17.08
C PRO A 209 9.32 -7.18 16.78
N VAL A 210 9.35 -8.47 17.07
CA VAL A 210 10.56 -9.30 16.91
C VAL A 210 10.48 -10.05 15.57
N HIS A 211 11.53 -9.91 14.78
CA HIS A 211 11.68 -10.57 13.47
C HIS A 211 12.91 -11.49 13.52
N VAL A 212 12.67 -12.80 13.59
CA VAL A 212 13.76 -13.79 13.60
C VAL A 212 13.79 -14.48 12.25
N CYS A 213 14.84 -14.21 11.47
CA CYS A 213 15.02 -14.79 10.15
C CYS A 213 16.19 -15.78 10.14
N ALA A 214 15.91 -17.03 9.75
CA ALA A 214 16.94 -18.06 9.67
C ALA A 214 17.99 -17.74 8.60
N LEU A 215 17.61 -17.06 7.53
CA LEU A 215 18.49 -16.76 6.39
C LEU A 215 19.09 -15.35 6.41
N LYS A 216 19.05 -14.63 7.55
CA LYS A 216 19.53 -13.24 7.67
C LYS A 216 20.97 -13.00 7.17
N ASN A 217 21.83 -14.03 7.27
CA ASN A 217 23.24 -13.94 6.88
C ASN A 217 23.48 -14.21 5.39
N PHE A 218 22.47 -14.65 4.63
CA PHE A 218 22.61 -14.95 3.21
C PHE A 218 22.38 -13.68 2.37
N PRO A 219 23.41 -13.18 1.66
CA PRO A 219 23.40 -11.84 1.06
C PRO A 219 22.26 -11.63 0.05
N TYR A 220 22.16 -12.53 -0.93
CA TYR A 220 21.19 -12.43 -2.02
C TYR A 220 19.84 -13.07 -1.70
N THR A 221 19.71 -13.77 -0.57
CA THR A 221 18.44 -14.37 -0.18
C THR A 221 17.67 -13.44 0.75
N CYS A 222 18.30 -12.90 1.79
CA CYS A 222 17.59 -12.08 2.77
C CYS A 222 18.25 -10.74 3.03
N LYS A 223 19.58 -10.72 3.16
CA LYS A 223 20.31 -9.56 3.67
C LYS A 223 20.04 -8.30 2.83
N LEU A 224 20.00 -8.43 1.51
CA LEU A 224 19.78 -7.31 0.59
C LEU A 224 18.30 -6.90 0.44
N PRO A 225 17.35 -7.81 0.14
CA PRO A 225 15.95 -7.41 -0.06
C PRO A 225 15.25 -6.95 1.24
N TYR A 226 15.61 -7.49 2.41
CA TYR A 226 14.92 -7.19 3.66
C TYR A 226 15.04 -5.72 4.10
N PRO A 227 16.23 -5.07 4.11
CA PRO A 227 16.32 -3.65 4.46
C PRO A 227 15.58 -2.72 3.49
N VAL A 228 15.51 -3.08 2.20
CA VAL A 228 14.73 -2.33 1.20
C VAL A 228 13.24 -2.40 1.55
N PHE A 229 12.74 -3.61 1.78
CA PHE A 229 11.38 -3.84 2.26
C PHE A 229 11.12 -3.05 3.56
N SER A 230 11.91 -3.28 4.61
CA SER A 230 11.71 -2.65 5.91
C SER A 230 11.69 -1.12 5.82
N THR A 231 12.55 -0.51 4.99
CA THR A 231 12.61 0.95 4.87
C THR A 231 11.41 1.51 4.12
N LEU A 232 11.10 0.96 2.95
CA LEU A 232 10.00 1.46 2.12
C LEU A 232 8.63 1.23 2.76
N PHE A 233 8.48 0.14 3.52
CA PHE A 233 7.26 -0.12 4.28
C PHE A 233 7.19 0.66 5.60
N MET A 234 8.31 1.04 6.23
CA MET A 234 8.25 2.01 7.33
C MET A 234 7.76 3.37 6.85
N ALA A 235 8.10 3.79 5.63
CA ALA A 235 7.59 5.03 5.05
C ALA A 235 6.06 5.05 4.90
N THR A 236 5.40 3.88 4.82
CA THR A 236 3.94 3.81 4.69
C THR A 236 3.20 3.93 6.03
N SER A 237 3.89 3.86 7.17
CA SER A 237 3.30 4.12 8.49
C SER A 237 2.71 5.54 8.62
N ALA A 238 3.19 6.50 7.82
CA ALA A 238 2.64 7.83 7.74
C ALA A 238 1.15 7.85 7.32
N VAL A 239 0.70 6.90 6.48
CA VAL A 239 -0.69 6.83 6.03
C VAL A 239 -1.63 6.48 7.18
N TRP A 240 -1.19 5.61 8.09
CA TRP A 240 -1.94 5.30 9.31
C TRP A 240 -2.10 6.52 10.22
N GLU A 241 -1.06 7.34 10.34
CA GLU A 241 -1.16 8.61 11.07
C GLU A 241 -2.18 9.55 10.45
N VAL A 242 -2.31 9.57 9.12
CA VAL A 242 -3.35 10.36 8.44
C VAL A 242 -4.75 9.83 8.74
N VAL A 243 -4.97 8.51 8.73
CA VAL A 243 -6.27 7.92 9.12
C VAL A 243 -6.65 8.31 10.56
N LYS A 244 -5.70 8.24 11.49
CA LYS A 244 -5.91 8.66 12.88
C LYS A 244 -6.21 10.15 12.98
N ALA A 245 -5.46 10.99 12.29
CA ALA A 245 -5.68 12.43 12.27
C ALA A 245 -7.05 12.79 11.69
N ALA A 246 -7.44 12.16 10.58
CA ALA A 246 -8.75 12.33 9.96
C ALA A 246 -9.87 11.99 10.95
N THR A 247 -9.74 10.83 11.60
CA THR A 247 -10.72 10.33 12.57
C THR A 247 -10.83 11.26 13.77
N ALA A 248 -9.71 11.75 14.30
CA ALA A 248 -9.68 12.67 15.43
C ALA A 248 -10.27 14.05 15.07
N LEU A 249 -9.93 14.58 13.88
CA LEU A 249 -10.43 15.87 13.42
C LEU A 249 -11.93 15.82 13.19
N CYS A 250 -12.39 14.78 12.49
CA CYS A 250 -13.79 14.52 12.13
C CYS A 250 -14.61 13.82 13.21
N ARG A 251 -14.14 13.82 14.45
CA ARG A 251 -14.94 13.44 15.60
C ARG A 251 -15.91 14.58 15.93
N VAL A 252 -16.94 14.72 15.11
CA VAL A 252 -18.03 15.68 15.28
C VAL A 252 -19.21 14.91 15.86
N TYR A 253 -19.59 15.24 17.09
CA TYR A 253 -20.82 14.85 17.80
C TYR A 253 -21.40 13.42 17.58
N GLY A 254 -21.20 12.56 18.59
CA GLY A 254 -22.29 11.97 19.37
C GLY A 254 -23.28 10.94 18.81
N ASP A 255 -23.40 10.66 17.51
CA ASP A 255 -24.33 9.62 17.03
C ASP A 255 -23.59 8.43 16.37
N LEU A 256 -23.82 7.24 16.92
CA LEU A 256 -23.39 5.95 16.34
C LEU A 256 -23.87 5.77 14.90
N SER A 257 -24.91 6.46 14.47
CA SER A 257 -25.47 6.41 13.11
C SER A 257 -24.63 7.18 12.06
N VAL A 258 -23.78 8.13 12.50
CA VAL A 258 -22.89 8.93 11.63
C VAL A 258 -21.44 8.41 11.65
N MET A 259 -21.10 7.54 12.62
CA MET A 259 -19.85 6.80 12.56
C MET A 259 -19.88 5.84 11.38
N SER A 260 -19.22 6.25 10.29
CA SER A 260 -18.86 5.41 9.15
C SER A 260 -18.51 4.00 9.64
N LYS A 261 -19.25 2.98 9.16
CA LYS A 261 -19.08 1.55 9.43
C LYS A 261 -17.78 1.22 10.17
N MET A 262 -17.89 0.94 11.46
CA MET A 262 -16.95 0.02 12.10
C MET A 262 -17.29 -1.37 11.54
N VAL A 263 -16.52 -1.83 10.56
CA VAL A 263 -16.40 -3.24 10.18
C VAL A 263 -14.93 -3.54 10.04
#